data_AF-A0A2R8AZZ2-F1
#
_entry.id   AF-A0A2R8AZZ2-F1
#
_cell.length_a   1.000
_cell.length_b   1.000
_cell.length_c   1.000
_cell.angle_alpha   90.00
_cell.angle_beta   90.00
_cell.angle_gamma   90.00
#
_symmetry.space_group_name_H-M   'P 1'
#
loop_
_entity.id
_entity.type
_entity.pdbx_description
1 polymer ?
#
loop_
_entity_poly.entity_id
_entity_poly.type
_entity_poly.pdbx_seq_one_letter_code
_entity_poly.pdbx_strand_id
1 'polypeptide(L)'
;MAWTGPLTLPPEPYFPGQNTRPSETYFAPFKAGVSGGVGELEECAAFSAGLSAFGERYYWEAHEFWEPVWMALPQNSVEKLFLRGLIQLANAGLKARMGKDGAALRILKLADAALAEALVRAGDAPILGMSRGAVQGLRRQAIEDSASIVHYDA
;
A
#
# COMPACT_ATOMS: atom_id res chain seq x y z
N MET A 1 1.26 -18.93 -15.24
CA MET A 1 0.52 -17.91 -16.00
C MET A 1 -0.01 -16.91 -14.99
N ALA A 2 0.26 -15.62 -15.18
CA ALA A 2 -0.28 -14.56 -14.33
C ALA A 2 -1.80 -14.46 -14.54
N TRP A 3 -2.56 -14.28 -13.46
CA TRP A 3 -4.01 -14.08 -13.49
C TRP A 3 -4.36 -12.77 -14.22
N THR A 4 -5.37 -12.78 -15.10
CA THR A 4 -5.76 -11.63 -15.95
C THR A 4 -7.24 -11.25 -15.82
N GLY A 5 -7.90 -11.64 -14.72
CA GLY A 5 -9.29 -11.25 -14.48
C GLY A 5 -9.43 -9.76 -14.13
N PRO A 6 -10.65 -9.20 -14.14
CA PRO A 6 -10.89 -7.88 -13.55
C PRO A 6 -10.73 -7.94 -12.02
N LEU A 7 -10.20 -6.85 -11.42
CA LEU A 7 -10.16 -6.73 -9.96
C LEU A 7 -11.57 -6.62 -9.40
N THR A 8 -11.95 -7.57 -8.54
CA THR A 8 -13.17 -7.49 -7.74
C THR A 8 -12.77 -7.18 -6.30
N LEU A 9 -13.11 -5.99 -5.82
CA LEU A 9 -12.97 -5.63 -4.41
C LEU A 9 -14.20 -6.10 -3.60
N PRO A 10 -14.08 -6.22 -2.27
CA PRO A 10 -15.23 -6.40 -1.39
C PRO A 10 -16.29 -5.30 -1.59
N PRO A 11 -17.57 -5.54 -1.25
CA PRO A 11 -18.64 -4.55 -1.44
C PRO A 11 -18.44 -3.24 -0.68
N GLU A 12 -17.67 -3.26 0.41
CA GLU A 12 -17.30 -2.10 1.21
C GLU A 12 -15.86 -2.26 1.72
N PRO A 13 -15.13 -1.16 1.97
CA PRO A 13 -13.80 -1.23 2.59
C PRO A 13 -13.86 -1.83 3.99
N TYR A 14 -12.88 -2.67 4.32
CA TYR A 14 -12.81 -3.25 5.65
C TYR A 14 -12.27 -2.28 6.70
N PHE A 15 -13.00 -2.18 7.82
CA PHE A 15 -12.64 -1.41 9.00
C PHE A 15 -12.59 -2.36 10.20
N PRO A 16 -11.40 -2.77 10.66
CA PRO A 16 -11.25 -3.72 11.76
C PRO A 16 -12.04 -3.31 13.01
N GLY A 17 -12.94 -4.19 13.45
CA GLY A 17 -13.81 -3.99 14.61
C GLY A 17 -15.07 -3.15 14.32
N GLN A 18 -15.35 -2.80 13.06
CA GLN A 18 -16.56 -2.07 12.66
C GLN A 18 -17.43 -2.87 11.69
N ASN A 19 -16.84 -3.56 10.71
CA ASN A 19 -17.56 -4.41 9.77
C ASN A 19 -16.91 -5.81 9.65
N THR A 20 -17.51 -6.68 8.84
CA THR A 20 -17.08 -8.07 8.67
C THR A 20 -15.82 -8.14 7.82
N ARG A 21 -14.83 -8.94 8.24
CA ARG A 21 -13.62 -9.17 7.44
C ARG A 21 -13.98 -9.80 6.09
N PRO A 22 -13.50 -9.26 4.96
CA PRO A 22 -13.76 -9.83 3.65
C PRO A 22 -13.15 -11.24 3.53
N SER A 23 -13.77 -12.06 2.70
CA SER A 23 -13.31 -13.42 2.42
C SER A 23 -11.96 -13.42 1.72
N GLU A 24 -11.12 -14.44 1.99
CA GLU A 24 -9.84 -14.63 1.29
C GLU A 24 -10.02 -14.82 -0.23
N THR A 25 -11.23 -15.17 -0.68
CA THR A 25 -11.57 -15.30 -2.11
C THR A 25 -11.37 -14.02 -2.93
N TYR A 26 -11.45 -12.84 -2.31
CA TYR A 26 -11.14 -11.57 -2.98
C TYR A 26 -9.63 -11.39 -3.25
N PHE A 27 -8.78 -12.09 -2.50
CA PHE A 27 -7.33 -11.87 -2.52
C PHE A 27 -6.56 -13.04 -3.12
N ALA A 28 -6.97 -14.27 -2.84
CA ALA A 28 -6.27 -15.49 -3.22
C ALA A 28 -5.86 -15.55 -4.70
N PRO A 29 -6.71 -15.16 -5.69
CA PRO A 29 -6.33 -15.20 -7.10
C PRO A 29 -5.12 -14.32 -7.45
N PHE A 30 -4.95 -13.21 -6.74
CA PHE A 30 -3.86 -12.23 -6.97
C PHE A 30 -2.60 -12.60 -6.21
N LYS A 31 -2.77 -13.14 -4.99
CA LYS A 31 -1.67 -13.61 -4.15
C LYS A 31 -1.07 -14.92 -4.66
N ALA A 32 -1.80 -15.66 -5.49
CA ALA A 32 -1.33 -16.91 -6.08
C ALA A 32 -0.07 -16.67 -6.93
N GLY A 33 1.03 -17.32 -6.55
CA GLY A 33 2.28 -17.28 -7.31
C GLY A 33 3.17 -16.06 -7.03
N VAL A 34 2.86 -15.25 -6.01
CA VAL A 34 3.78 -14.17 -5.56
C VAL A 34 5.10 -14.78 -5.10
N SER A 35 6.09 -14.72 -5.97
CA SER A 35 7.43 -15.27 -5.83
C SER A 35 8.29 -14.73 -6.97
N GLY A 36 9.61 -14.84 -6.87
CA GLY A 36 10.54 -14.42 -7.92
C GLY A 36 11.38 -13.20 -7.55
N GLY A 37 12.08 -12.66 -8.55
CA GLY A 37 12.91 -11.47 -8.45
C GLY A 37 12.09 -10.17 -8.43
N VAL A 38 12.78 -9.04 -8.23
CA VAL A 38 12.15 -7.72 -8.16
C VAL A 38 11.28 -7.40 -9.39
N GLY A 39 11.79 -7.64 -10.60
CA GLY A 39 11.04 -7.37 -11.83
C GLY A 39 9.75 -8.20 -11.96
N GLU A 40 9.78 -9.47 -11.53
CA GLU A 40 8.59 -10.33 -11.53
C GLU A 40 7.56 -9.87 -10.49
N LEU A 41 8.03 -9.38 -9.34
CA LEU A 41 7.18 -8.85 -8.28
C LEU A 41 6.61 -7.46 -8.61
N GLU A 42 7.33 -6.64 -9.37
CA GLU A 42 6.83 -5.38 -9.92
C GLU A 42 5.63 -5.60 -10.86
N GLU A 43 5.69 -6.62 -11.71
CA GLU A 43 4.63 -6.95 -12.67
C GLU A 43 3.54 -7.88 -12.09
N CYS A 44 3.67 -8.32 -10.84
CA CYS A 44 2.74 -9.30 -10.28
C CYS A 44 1.35 -8.70 -10.00
N ALA A 45 0.31 -9.51 -10.20
CA ALA A 45 -1.08 -9.08 -10.06
C ALA A 45 -1.41 -8.52 -8.66
N ALA A 46 -0.78 -9.05 -7.61
CA ALA A 46 -0.95 -8.55 -6.24
C ALA A 46 -0.47 -7.10 -6.08
N PHE A 47 0.65 -6.71 -6.71
CA PHE A 47 1.16 -5.36 -6.60
C PHE A 47 0.21 -4.34 -7.25
N SER A 48 -0.24 -4.62 -8.47
CA SER A 48 -1.21 -3.77 -9.20
C SER A 48 -2.59 -3.74 -8.53
N ALA A 49 -3.04 -4.85 -7.96
CA ALA A 49 -4.29 -4.90 -7.19
C ALA A 49 -4.22 -4.03 -5.94
N GLY A 50 -3.09 -4.02 -5.23
CA GLY A 50 -2.89 -3.13 -4.09
C GLY A 50 -2.92 -1.65 -4.47
N LEU A 51 -2.33 -1.26 -5.61
CA LEU A 51 -2.41 0.12 -6.12
C LEU A 51 -3.85 0.52 -6.44
N SER A 52 -4.60 -0.38 -7.08
CA SER A 52 -6.01 -0.14 -7.44
C SER A 52 -6.90 -0.02 -6.19
N ALA A 53 -6.74 -0.93 -5.23
CA ALA A 53 -7.43 -0.89 -3.95
C ALA A 53 -7.10 0.40 -3.17
N PHE A 54 -5.83 0.81 -3.18
CA PHE A 54 -5.42 2.06 -2.53
C PHE A 54 -6.11 3.26 -3.18
N GLY A 55 -6.14 3.37 -4.51
CA GLY A 55 -6.82 4.46 -5.23
C GLY A 55 -8.30 4.60 -4.86
N GLU A 56 -8.98 3.48 -4.63
CA GLU A 56 -10.38 3.43 -4.20
C GLU A 56 -10.56 3.60 -2.66
N ARG A 57 -9.49 3.89 -1.92
CA ARG A 57 -9.46 4.02 -0.44
C ARG A 57 -9.83 2.74 0.32
N TYR A 58 -9.64 1.58 -0.31
CA TYR A 58 -9.68 0.25 0.30
C TYR A 58 -8.31 -0.05 0.92
N TYR A 59 -7.94 0.74 1.92
CA TYR A 59 -6.59 0.74 2.46
C TYR A 59 -6.18 -0.56 3.14
N TRP A 60 -7.13 -1.23 3.80
CA TRP A 60 -6.84 -2.51 4.41
C TRP A 60 -6.62 -3.58 3.35
N GLU A 61 -7.42 -3.59 2.29
CA GLU A 61 -7.28 -4.51 1.16
C GLU A 61 -5.97 -4.27 0.41
N ALA A 62 -5.59 -3.00 0.21
CA ALA A 62 -4.31 -2.64 -0.38
C ALA A 62 -3.13 -3.23 0.42
N HIS A 63 -3.20 -3.14 1.75
CA HIS A 63 -2.24 -3.78 2.63
C HIS A 63 -2.20 -5.31 2.44
N GLU A 64 -3.35 -5.99 2.42
CA GLU A 64 -3.38 -7.45 2.24
C GLU A 64 -2.82 -7.90 0.89
N PHE A 65 -3.06 -7.12 -0.18
CA PHE A 65 -2.48 -7.42 -1.50
C PHE A 65 -0.95 -7.24 -1.50
N TRP A 66 -0.43 -6.21 -0.83
CA TRP A 66 1.01 -5.92 -0.81
C TRP A 66 1.81 -6.77 0.18
N GLU A 67 1.21 -7.29 1.25
CA GLU A 67 1.91 -8.10 2.26
C GLU A 67 2.71 -9.29 1.67
N PRO A 68 2.15 -10.17 0.83
CA PRO A 68 2.93 -11.28 0.26
C PRO A 68 4.04 -10.80 -0.68
N VAL A 69 3.82 -9.69 -1.42
CA VAL A 69 4.85 -9.09 -2.28
C VAL A 69 6.00 -8.58 -1.41
N TRP A 70 5.69 -7.89 -0.32
CA TRP A 70 6.66 -7.41 0.65
C TRP A 70 7.46 -8.56 1.28
N MET A 71 6.79 -9.66 1.63
CA MET A 71 7.45 -10.85 2.18
C MET A 71 8.43 -11.47 1.19
N ALA A 72 8.07 -11.54 -0.10
CA ALA A 72 8.90 -12.12 -1.16
C ALA A 72 10.14 -11.27 -1.53
N LEU A 73 10.10 -9.95 -1.31
CA LEU A 73 11.23 -9.07 -1.68
C LEU A 73 12.50 -9.37 -0.86
N PRO A 74 13.71 -9.24 -1.46
CA PRO A 74 14.97 -9.51 -0.78
C PRO A 74 15.15 -8.65 0.49
N GLN A 75 15.75 -9.23 1.53
CA GLN A 75 16.06 -8.51 2.75
C GLN A 75 16.99 -7.32 2.47
N ASN A 76 16.77 -6.21 3.17
CA ASN A 76 17.52 -4.94 3.02
C ASN A 76 17.46 -4.29 1.63
N SER A 77 16.66 -4.80 0.69
CA SER A 77 16.45 -4.16 -0.62
C SER A 77 15.69 -2.84 -0.51
N VAL A 78 15.88 -1.98 -1.51
CA VAL A 78 15.18 -0.69 -1.62
C VAL A 78 13.68 -0.91 -1.78
N GLU A 79 13.30 -1.93 -2.54
CA GLU A 79 11.92 -2.31 -2.83
C GLU A 79 11.21 -2.83 -1.59
N LYS A 80 11.86 -3.66 -0.76
CA LYS A 80 11.24 -4.15 0.49
C LYS A 80 11.02 -3.00 1.47
N LEU A 81 11.94 -2.05 1.55
CA LEU A 81 11.80 -0.84 2.35
C LEU A 81 10.67 0.07 1.82
N PHE A 82 10.63 0.26 0.50
CA PHE A 82 9.61 1.03 -0.19
C PHE A 82 8.20 0.48 0.04
N LEU A 83 8.01 -0.83 -0.18
CA LEU A 83 6.72 -1.47 -0.03
C LEU A 83 6.26 -1.50 1.43
N ARG A 84 7.20 -1.60 2.40
CA ARG A 84 6.90 -1.34 3.82
C ARG A 84 6.31 0.06 4.03
N GLY A 85 6.88 1.06 3.39
CA GLY A 85 6.39 2.45 3.42
C GLY A 85 4.97 2.57 2.86
N LEU A 86 4.67 1.96 1.71
CA LEU A 86 3.33 1.95 1.13
C LEU A 86 2.30 1.24 2.01
N ILE A 87 2.67 0.10 2.60
CA ILE A 87 1.83 -0.62 3.57
C ILE A 87 1.52 0.24 4.79
N GLN A 88 2.53 0.93 5.33
CA GLN A 88 2.33 1.85 6.45
C GLN A 88 1.45 3.03 6.04
N LEU A 89 1.64 3.58 4.84
CA LEU A 89 0.81 4.67 4.31
C LEU A 89 -0.66 4.24 4.18
N ALA A 90 -0.93 3.03 3.68
CA ALA A 90 -2.27 2.47 3.64
C ALA A 90 -2.86 2.37 5.05
N ASN A 91 -2.11 1.84 6.02
CA ASN A 91 -2.57 1.78 7.41
C ASN A 91 -2.83 3.18 8.01
N ALA A 92 -2.05 4.20 7.65
CA ALA A 92 -2.32 5.58 8.07
C ALA A 92 -3.67 6.07 7.53
N GLY A 93 -3.93 5.90 6.23
CA GLY A 93 -5.22 6.23 5.60
C GLY A 93 -6.39 5.44 6.21
N LEU A 94 -6.19 4.16 6.51
CA LEU A 94 -7.18 3.35 7.22
C LEU A 94 -7.50 3.95 8.60
N LYS A 95 -6.48 4.30 9.40
CA LYS A 95 -6.71 4.90 10.72
C LYS A 95 -7.38 6.26 10.64
N ALA A 96 -7.06 7.07 9.63
CA ALA A 96 -7.72 8.33 9.37
C ALA A 96 -9.22 8.13 9.14
N ARG A 97 -9.59 7.22 8.23
CA ARG A 97 -10.99 6.89 7.95
C ARG A 97 -11.74 6.25 9.12
N MET A 98 -11.02 5.62 10.06
CA MET A 98 -11.57 5.13 11.32
C MET A 98 -11.72 6.22 12.41
N GLY A 99 -11.41 7.49 12.12
CA GLY A 99 -11.42 8.58 13.11
C GLY A 99 -10.30 8.51 14.15
N LYS A 100 -9.21 7.80 13.85
CA LYS A 100 -8.07 7.56 14.76
C LYS A 100 -6.86 8.41 14.38
N ASP A 101 -7.05 9.72 14.33
CA ASP A 101 -6.07 10.69 13.81
C ASP A 101 -4.69 10.61 14.47
N GLY A 102 -4.62 10.47 15.80
CA GLY A 102 -3.34 10.33 16.50
C GLY A 102 -2.56 9.06 16.09
N ALA A 103 -3.27 7.98 15.77
CA ALA A 103 -2.65 6.77 15.23
C ALA A 103 -2.23 6.96 13.77
N ALA A 104 -3.08 7.59 12.96
CA ALA A 104 -2.79 7.90 11.56
C ALA A 104 -1.51 8.75 11.44
N LEU A 105 -1.39 9.85 12.20
CA LEU A 105 -0.21 10.74 12.20
C LEU A 105 1.07 10.00 12.57
N ARG A 106 1.03 9.14 13.60
CA ARG A 106 2.21 8.37 14.02
C ARG A 106 2.64 7.38 12.94
N ILE A 107 1.70 6.70 12.29
CA ILE A 107 2.00 5.74 11.23
C ILE A 107 2.48 6.46 9.97
N LEU A 108 1.89 7.60 9.63
CA LEU A 108 2.31 8.43 8.50
C LEU A 108 3.79 8.85 8.63
N LYS A 109 4.24 9.24 9.83
CA LYS A 109 5.66 9.54 10.06
C LYS A 109 6.58 8.34 9.78
N LEU A 110 6.14 7.12 10.09
CA LEU A 110 6.90 5.90 9.78
C LEU A 110 6.92 5.63 8.27
N ALA A 111 5.76 5.80 7.62
CA ALA A 111 5.62 5.66 6.17
C ALA A 111 6.54 6.66 5.45
N ASP A 112 6.50 7.94 5.84
CA ASP A 112 7.32 9.01 5.28
C ASP A 112 8.81 8.73 5.47
N ALA A 113 9.23 8.28 6.64
CA ALA A 113 10.63 7.91 6.88
C ALA A 113 11.08 6.76 5.97
N ALA A 114 10.28 5.70 5.84
CA ALA A 114 10.61 4.55 5.01
C ALA A 114 10.63 4.90 3.52
N LEU A 115 9.64 5.66 3.04
CA LEU A 115 9.55 6.09 1.65
C LEU A 115 10.68 7.07 1.31
N ALA A 116 10.96 8.04 2.17
CA ALA A 116 12.05 8.98 1.96
C ALA A 116 13.40 8.25 1.87
N GLU A 117 13.67 7.31 2.77
CA GLU A 117 14.89 6.52 2.74
C GLU A 117 14.99 5.65 1.47
N ALA A 118 13.91 4.96 1.09
CA ALA A 118 13.90 4.17 -0.15
C ALA A 118 14.16 5.05 -1.38
N LEU A 119 13.50 6.21 -1.46
CA LEU A 119 13.69 7.17 -2.53
C LEU A 119 15.12 7.73 -2.56
N VAL A 120 15.75 8.01 -1.41
CA VAL A 120 17.15 8.44 -1.36
C VAL A 120 18.07 7.35 -1.91
N ARG A 121 17.86 6.09 -1.51
CA ARG A 121 18.69 4.96 -1.97
C ARG A 121 18.52 4.67 -3.46
N ALA A 122 17.32 4.86 -4.01
CA ALA A 122 17.03 4.65 -5.43
C ALA A 122 17.57 5.76 -6.34
N GLY A 123 17.81 6.97 -5.82
CA GLY A 123 18.07 8.13 -6.66
C GLY A 123 16.87 8.44 -7.57
N ASP A 124 17.11 8.64 -8.87
CA ASP A 124 16.05 8.94 -9.83
C ASP A 124 15.39 7.67 -10.43
N ALA A 125 15.87 6.48 -10.08
CA ALA A 125 15.30 5.23 -10.56
C ALA A 125 13.89 5.01 -9.97
N PRO A 126 12.94 4.48 -10.78
CA PRO A 126 11.67 4.01 -10.26
C PRO A 126 11.88 2.82 -9.32
N ILE A 127 11.00 2.66 -8.34
CA ILE A 127 11.01 1.53 -7.39
C ILE A 127 9.71 0.75 -7.59
N LEU A 128 9.80 -0.52 -8.01
CA LEU A 128 8.64 -1.32 -8.44
C LEU A 128 7.78 -0.55 -9.47
N GLY A 129 8.44 0.01 -10.49
CA GLY A 129 7.77 0.79 -11.54
C GLY A 129 7.20 2.14 -11.10
N MET A 130 7.29 2.49 -9.82
CA MET A 130 6.71 3.72 -9.29
C MET A 130 7.68 4.90 -9.34
N SER A 131 7.21 6.02 -9.91
CA SER A 131 7.93 7.30 -9.87
C SER A 131 7.74 8.01 -8.54
N ARG A 132 8.65 8.92 -8.20
CA ARG A 132 8.53 9.84 -7.06
C ARG A 132 7.19 10.57 -7.03
N GLY A 133 6.72 11.04 -8.20
CA GLY A 133 5.44 11.74 -8.32
C GLY A 133 4.24 10.85 -8.01
N ALA A 134 4.27 9.58 -8.42
CA ALA A 134 3.21 8.62 -8.09
C ALA A 134 3.13 8.39 -6.57
N VAL A 135 4.27 8.25 -5.90
CA VAL A 135 4.35 8.08 -4.44
C VAL A 135 3.80 9.31 -3.71
N GLN A 136 4.14 10.51 -4.16
CA GLN A 136 3.58 11.76 -3.62
C GLN A 136 2.06 11.83 -3.80
N GLY A 137 1.53 11.35 -4.93
CA GLY A 137 0.10 11.24 -5.18
C GLY A 137 -0.61 10.32 -4.18
N LEU A 138 -0.07 9.13 -3.94
CA LEU A 138 -0.61 8.20 -2.94
C LEU A 138 -0.56 8.80 -1.53
N ARG A 139 0.54 9.48 -1.18
CA ARG A 139 0.67 10.16 0.11
C ARG A 139 -0.41 11.22 0.28
N ARG A 140 -0.58 12.10 -0.72
CA ARG A 140 -1.60 13.15 -0.70
C ARG A 140 -3.01 12.57 -0.48
N GLN A 141 -3.34 11.47 -1.16
CA GLN A 141 -4.65 10.83 -0.97
C GLN A 141 -4.84 10.32 0.47
N ALA A 142 -3.83 9.67 1.05
CA ALA A 142 -3.93 9.13 2.41
C ALA A 142 -4.08 10.24 3.47
N ILE A 143 -3.53 11.43 3.23
CA ILE A 143 -3.68 12.56 4.16
C ILE A 143 -5.03 13.26 4.03
N GLU A 144 -5.60 13.34 2.83
CA GLU A 144 -6.91 13.96 2.56
C GLU A 144 -8.05 13.30 3.36
N ASP A 145 -7.86 12.02 3.71
CA ASP A 145 -8.84 11.26 4.49
C ASP A 145 -8.77 11.55 6.01
N SER A 146 -7.82 12.38 6.50
CA SER A 146 -7.77 12.83 7.89
C SER A 146 -7.94 14.34 8.01
N ALA A 147 -8.94 14.75 8.79
CA ALA A 147 -9.14 16.16 9.14
C ALA A 147 -7.93 16.76 9.88
N SER A 148 -7.18 15.95 10.63
CA SER A 148 -6.04 16.42 11.42
C SER A 148 -4.73 16.44 10.63
N ILE A 149 -4.58 15.61 9.58
CA ILE A 149 -3.35 15.60 8.77
C ILE A 149 -3.35 16.74 7.75
N VAL A 150 -4.51 17.07 7.17
CA VAL A 150 -4.62 18.18 6.18
C VAL A 150 -4.12 19.51 6.74
N HIS A 151 -4.23 19.73 8.05
CA HIS A 151 -3.73 20.96 8.71
C HIS A 151 -2.27 20.90 9.17
N TYR A 152 -1.59 19.75 9.09
CA TYR A 152 -0.20 19.59 9.52
C TYR A 152 0.82 19.88 8.40
N ASP A 153 0.41 19.74 7.13
CA ASP A 153 1.26 19.96 5.94
C ASP A 153 1.09 21.38 5.33
N ALA A 154 0.47 22.32 6.06
CA ALA A 154 0.33 23.74 5.68
C ALA A 154 1.28 24.64 6.50
#